data_AF-A0A0G0UT72-F1
#
_entry.id   AF-A0A0G0UT72-F1
#
_cell.length_a   1.000
_cell.length_b   1.000
_cell.length_c   1.000
_cell.angle_alpha   90.00
_cell.angle_beta   90.00
_cell.angle_gamma   90.00
#
_symmetry.space_group_name_H-M   'P 1'
#
loop_
_entity.id
_entity.type
_entity.pdbx_description
1 polymer ?
#
loop_
_entity_poly.entity_id
_entity_poly.type
_entity_poly.pdbx_seq_one_letter_code
_entity_poly.pdbx_strand_id
1 'polypeptide(L)'
;METRYHRINDRIIVRLFLVLFLLAVFSTFFVVPALADEPRPYEGTTLPESRNNLNLKDAFDSNSGKPLNAVAVQGGGFDTSVTFEIIVSTVLTMALGLMGAIFLVLAIYAGYNWMMAGGNEERVEKSKQTLTNAIIGLIIVLAAYAMVRIIVAVVGGVVFKTT
;
A
#
# COMPACT_ATOMS: atom_id res chain seq x y z
N MET A 1 -26.41 36.98 12.32
CA MET A 1 -26.36 35.61 12.91
C MET A 1 -25.45 34.65 12.12
N GLU A 2 -24.52 35.14 11.28
CA GLU A 2 -23.79 34.30 10.30
C GLU A 2 -22.44 33.74 10.76
N THR A 3 -21.83 34.27 11.82
CA THR A 3 -20.47 33.85 12.24
C THR A 3 -20.42 32.45 12.88
N ARG A 4 -21.58 31.86 13.18
CA ARG A 4 -21.70 30.52 13.77
C ARG A 4 -21.47 29.39 12.75
N TYR A 5 -21.75 29.64 11.47
CA TYR A 5 -21.61 28.61 10.43
C TYR A 5 -20.14 28.34 10.06
N HIS A 6 -19.30 29.38 10.07
CA HIS A 6 -17.91 29.28 9.62
C HIS A 6 -17.07 28.32 10.48
N ARG A 7 -17.18 28.37 11.81
CA ARG A 7 -16.39 27.50 12.72
C ARG A 7 -16.85 26.05 12.76
N ILE A 8 -18.10 25.77 12.39
CA ILE A 8 -18.65 24.40 12.36
C ILE A 8 -18.16 23.69 11.09
N ASN A 9 -18.20 24.39 9.95
CA ASN A 9 -17.76 23.84 8.67
C ASN A 9 -16.25 23.56 8.65
N ASP A 10 -15.39 24.40 9.27
CA ASP A 10 -13.93 24.17 9.29
C ASP A 10 -13.53 22.81 9.90
N ARG A 11 -14.21 22.37 10.97
CA ARG A 11 -13.92 21.08 11.61
C ARG A 11 -14.56 19.89 10.90
N ILE A 12 -15.71 20.11 10.27
CA ILE A 12 -16.44 19.08 9.53
C ILE A 12 -15.73 18.80 8.20
N ILE A 13 -15.25 19.83 7.50
CA ILE A 13 -14.55 19.68 6.21
C ILE A 13 -13.27 18.85 6.37
N VAL A 14 -12.46 19.12 7.40
CA VAL A 14 -11.22 18.36 7.64
C VAL A 14 -11.50 16.90 7.96
N ARG A 15 -12.51 16.63 8.80
CA ARG A 15 -12.91 15.26 9.16
C ARG A 15 -13.53 14.51 8.00
N LEU A 16 -14.37 15.19 7.20
CA LEU A 16 -14.96 14.63 5.99
C LEU A 16 -13.88 14.27 4.97
N PHE A 17 -12.95 15.18 4.70
CA PHE A 17 -11.84 14.95 3.77
C PHE A 17 -10.97 13.78 4.23
N LEU A 18 -10.65 13.69 5.53
CA LEU A 18 -9.90 12.58 6.10
C LEU A 18 -10.64 11.25 5.91
N VAL A 19 -11.95 11.20 6.19
CA VAL A 19 -12.75 9.97 6.01
C VAL A 19 -12.86 9.56 4.54
N LEU A 20 -13.08 10.51 3.63
CA LEU A 20 -13.18 10.27 2.19
C LEU A 20 -11.84 9.76 1.62
N PHE A 21 -10.74 10.36 2.08
CA PHE A 21 -9.40 9.95 1.68
C PHE A 21 -9.03 8.57 2.26
N LEU A 22 -9.42 8.27 3.50
CA LEU A 22 -9.26 6.95 4.10
C LEU A 22 -10.08 5.90 3.32
N LEU A 23 -11.31 6.22 2.91
CA LEU A 23 -12.12 5.37 2.02
C LEU A 23 -11.48 5.14 0.65
N ALA A 24 -10.86 6.16 0.05
CA ALA A 24 -10.15 6.02 -1.23
C ALA A 24 -8.92 5.10 -1.08
N VAL A 25 -8.14 5.25 -0.01
CA VAL A 25 -7.00 4.36 0.29
C VAL A 25 -7.48 2.94 0.56
N PHE A 26 -8.56 2.77 1.32
CA PHE A 26 -9.18 1.47 1.58
C PHE A 26 -9.67 0.80 0.30
N SER A 27 -10.22 1.56 -0.66
CA SER A 27 -10.61 1.06 -1.97
C SER A 27 -9.42 0.52 -2.77
N THR A 28 -8.25 1.19 -2.75
CA THR A 28 -7.07 0.70 -3.46
C THR A 28 -6.54 -0.63 -2.91
N PHE A 29 -6.76 -0.88 -1.62
CA PHE A 29 -6.37 -2.13 -0.96
C PHE A 29 -7.29 -3.30 -1.34
N PHE A 30 -8.59 -3.05 -1.51
CA PHE A 30 -9.55 -4.10 -1.85
C PHE A 30 -9.55 -4.49 -3.36
N VAL A 31 -8.99 -3.65 -4.23
CA VAL A 31 -9.08 -3.80 -5.70
C VAL A 31 -7.96 -4.65 -6.35
N VAL A 32 -6.89 -5.01 -5.63
CA VAL A 32 -5.68 -5.63 -6.23
C VAL A 32 -5.44 -7.12 -5.83
N PRO A 33 -6.46 -8.00 -5.88
CA PRO A 33 -6.19 -9.42 -6.18
C PRO A 33 -6.87 -9.93 -7.46
N ALA A 34 -7.77 -9.15 -8.08
CA ALA A 34 -8.63 -9.64 -9.15
C ALA A 34 -8.17 -9.31 -10.58
N LEU A 35 -7.19 -8.41 -10.76
CA LEU A 35 -6.78 -7.89 -12.07
C LEU A 35 -5.35 -8.28 -12.48
N ALA A 36 -4.62 -9.02 -11.65
CA ALA A 36 -3.24 -9.41 -11.93
C ALA A 36 -3.11 -10.82 -12.56
N ASP A 37 -4.22 -11.54 -12.71
CA ASP A 37 -4.25 -12.83 -13.39
C ASP A 37 -4.65 -12.63 -14.85
N GLU A 38 -3.84 -11.89 -15.61
CA GLU A 38 -3.82 -12.14 -17.05
C GLU A 38 -3.11 -13.49 -17.24
N PRO A 39 -3.78 -14.49 -17.85
CA PRO A 39 -3.16 -15.78 -18.11
C PRO A 39 -1.94 -15.52 -19.00
N ARG A 40 -0.75 -15.70 -18.44
CA ARG A 40 0.48 -15.69 -19.24
C ARG A 40 0.24 -16.64 -20.41
N PRO A 41 0.52 -16.25 -21.67
CA PRO A 41 0.42 -17.17 -22.78
C PRO A 41 1.15 -18.43 -22.38
N TYR A 42 0.44 -19.56 -22.36
CA TYR A 42 1.05 -20.84 -22.14
C TYR A 42 2.06 -21.00 -23.27
N GLU A 43 3.33 -20.76 -22.97
CA GLU A 43 4.38 -21.03 -23.93
C GLU A 43 4.38 -22.55 -24.06
N GLY A 44 3.87 -23.01 -25.20
CA GLY A 44 3.67 -24.41 -25.49
C GLY A 44 5.00 -25.12 -25.37
N THR A 45 5.19 -25.83 -24.26
CA THR A 45 6.13 -26.94 -24.25
C THR A 45 5.69 -27.85 -25.38
N THR A 46 6.58 -28.04 -26.35
CA THR A 46 6.40 -28.97 -27.47
C THR A 46 5.77 -30.24 -26.93
N LEU A 47 4.58 -30.54 -27.46
CA LEU A 47 3.71 -31.63 -27.04
C LEU A 47 4.51 -32.93 -26.83
N PRO A 48 4.69 -33.43 -25.60
CA PRO A 48 4.78 -34.86 -25.44
C PRO A 48 3.40 -35.39 -25.82
N GLU A 49 3.41 -36.10 -26.95
CA GLU A 49 2.43 -37.06 -27.43
C GLU A 49 1.27 -37.36 -26.49
N SER A 50 0.05 -37.17 -27.02
CA SER A 50 -1.23 -37.47 -26.40
C SER A 50 -1.19 -38.70 -25.48
N ARG A 51 -1.07 -38.46 -24.18
CA ARG A 51 -1.61 -39.37 -23.16
C ARG A 51 -2.95 -38.79 -22.73
N ASN A 52 -3.97 -39.28 -23.39
CA ASN A 52 -5.41 -39.11 -23.22
C ASN A 52 -5.90 -39.58 -21.84
N ASN A 53 -5.31 -39.07 -20.76
CA ASN A 53 -5.82 -39.19 -19.41
C ASN A 53 -5.50 -37.92 -18.62
N LEU A 54 -6.45 -36.97 -18.60
CA LEU A 54 -6.52 -36.00 -17.50
C LEU A 54 -6.77 -36.79 -16.22
N ASN A 55 -5.70 -37.18 -15.52
CA ASN A 55 -5.84 -37.92 -14.29
C ASN A 55 -6.08 -36.96 -13.15
N LEU A 56 -6.93 -37.38 -12.23
CA LEU A 56 -7.11 -36.73 -10.94
C LEU A 56 -5.77 -36.52 -10.20
N LYS A 57 -4.77 -37.37 -10.49
CA LYS A 57 -3.41 -37.27 -9.97
C LYS A 57 -2.65 -36.01 -10.42
N ASP A 58 -2.85 -35.57 -11.65
CA ASP A 58 -2.19 -34.36 -12.19
C ASP A 58 -2.86 -33.06 -11.68
N ALA A 59 -4.10 -33.17 -11.17
CA ALA A 59 -4.79 -32.06 -10.51
C ALA A 59 -4.32 -31.85 -9.05
N PHE A 60 -3.78 -32.87 -8.39
CA PHE A 60 -3.26 -32.82 -7.01
C PHE A 60 -1.72 -32.79 -6.92
N ASP A 61 -1.00 -32.90 -8.04
CA ASP A 61 0.46 -32.86 -8.04
C ASP A 61 0.98 -31.43 -7.87
N SER A 62 1.49 -31.14 -6.67
CA SER A 62 1.99 -29.83 -6.23
C SER A 62 3.18 -29.30 -7.05
N ASN A 63 3.89 -30.15 -7.82
CA ASN A 63 5.01 -29.74 -8.67
C ASN A 63 4.61 -29.32 -10.10
N SER A 64 3.33 -29.52 -10.49
CA SER A 64 2.91 -29.45 -11.90
C SER A 64 2.27 -28.12 -12.32
N GLY A 65 2.16 -27.12 -11.43
CA GLY A 65 1.61 -25.79 -11.76
C GLY A 65 0.17 -25.83 -12.26
N LYS A 66 -0.63 -26.80 -11.81
CA LYS A 66 -1.96 -27.15 -12.34
C LYS A 66 -3.06 -27.05 -11.26
N PRO A 67 -4.33 -27.02 -11.66
CA PRO A 67 -5.29 -25.93 -11.44
C PRO A 67 -5.92 -25.84 -10.04
N LEU A 68 -5.77 -26.83 -9.15
CA LEU A 68 -6.35 -26.75 -7.81
C LEU A 68 -5.66 -25.68 -6.95
N ASN A 69 -4.34 -25.48 -7.10
CA ASN A 69 -3.67 -24.35 -6.45
C ASN A 69 -4.14 -23.02 -7.05
N ALA A 70 -4.29 -22.93 -8.38
CA ALA A 70 -4.81 -21.72 -9.03
C ALA A 70 -6.24 -21.39 -8.56
N VAL A 71 -7.12 -22.38 -8.44
CA VAL A 71 -8.51 -22.20 -7.97
C VAL A 71 -8.59 -22.03 -6.45
N ALA A 72 -7.70 -22.63 -5.65
CA ALA A 72 -7.62 -22.43 -4.20
C ALA A 72 -7.03 -21.05 -3.82
N VAL A 73 -6.06 -20.57 -4.59
CA VAL A 73 -5.51 -19.21 -4.49
C VAL A 73 -6.56 -18.19 -4.94
N GLN A 74 -7.28 -18.47 -6.03
CA GLN A 74 -8.35 -17.61 -6.55
C GLN A 74 -9.65 -17.67 -5.73
N GLY A 75 -9.89 -18.75 -4.98
CA GLY A 75 -11.12 -18.99 -4.21
C GLY A 75 -11.01 -18.82 -2.69
N GLY A 76 -9.82 -18.71 -2.11
CA GLY A 76 -9.69 -18.64 -0.64
C GLY A 76 -8.33 -18.28 -0.07
N GLY A 77 -7.28 -18.03 -0.88
CA GLY A 77 -6.02 -17.47 -0.37
C GLY A 77 -5.29 -18.34 0.66
N PHE A 78 -5.39 -19.67 0.57
CA PHE A 78 -4.63 -20.58 1.44
C PHE A 78 -3.34 -21.04 0.76
N ASP A 79 -2.43 -20.11 0.49
CA ASP A 79 -1.04 -20.49 0.30
C ASP A 79 -0.41 -20.56 1.70
N THR A 80 0.00 -21.73 2.16
CA THR A 80 0.74 -21.83 3.44
C THR A 80 2.19 -21.32 3.26
N SER A 81 2.56 -20.96 2.03
CA SER A 81 3.67 -20.09 1.66
C SER A 81 3.26 -18.61 1.56
N VAL A 82 2.17 -18.19 2.23
CA VAL A 82 2.02 -16.81 2.74
C VAL A 82 3.16 -16.60 3.73
N THR A 83 4.34 -16.43 3.17
CA THR A 83 5.59 -16.23 3.86
C THR A 83 5.47 -14.95 4.67
N PHE A 84 6.16 -14.93 5.81
CA PHE A 84 6.37 -13.74 6.63
C PHE A 84 6.70 -12.50 5.78
N GLU A 85 7.38 -12.68 4.65
CA GLU A 85 7.71 -11.65 3.67
C GLU A 85 6.50 -10.97 3.01
N ILE A 86 5.45 -11.71 2.63
CA ILE A 86 4.22 -11.13 2.07
C ILE A 86 3.44 -10.37 3.15
N ILE A 87 3.37 -10.93 4.37
CA ILE A 87 2.70 -10.27 5.50
C ILE A 87 3.43 -8.97 5.85
N VAL A 88 4.76 -9.01 5.98
CA VAL A 88 5.57 -7.84 6.33
C VAL A 88 5.52 -6.77 5.23
N SER A 89 5.64 -7.15 3.96
CA SER A 89 5.56 -6.19 2.84
C SER A 89 4.17 -5.57 2.71
N THR A 90 3.10 -6.33 2.97
CA THR A 90 1.73 -5.82 2.98
C THR A 90 1.52 -4.84 4.12
N VAL A 91 1.95 -5.20 5.34
CA VAL A 91 1.83 -4.34 6.52
C VAL A 91 2.67 -3.06 6.38
N LEU A 92 3.89 -3.15 5.84
CA LEU A 92 4.73 -1.97 5.58
C LEU A 92 4.10 -1.05 4.55
N THR A 93 3.63 -1.59 3.43
CA THR A 93 2.96 -0.79 2.39
C THR A 93 1.71 -0.10 2.95
N MET A 94 0.94 -0.81 3.78
CA MET A 94 -0.24 -0.26 4.45
C MET A 94 0.13 0.85 5.46
N ALA A 95 1.13 0.61 6.31
CA ALA A 95 1.58 1.57 7.30
C ALA A 95 2.17 2.84 6.65
N LEU A 96 2.98 2.68 5.60
CA LEU A 96 3.58 3.79 4.86
C LEU A 96 2.53 4.62 4.12
N GLY A 97 1.55 3.98 3.49
CA GLY A 97 0.43 4.65 2.83
C GLY A 97 -0.40 5.47 3.82
N LEU A 98 -0.76 4.89 4.97
CA LEU A 98 -1.51 5.58 6.03
C LEU A 98 -0.70 6.71 6.67
N MET A 99 0.60 6.51 6.93
CA MET A 99 1.46 7.58 7.46
C MET A 99 1.54 8.75 6.47
N GLY A 100 1.89 8.48 5.21
CA GLY A 100 2.02 9.51 4.18
C GLY A 100 0.71 10.28 3.97
N ALA A 101 -0.41 9.57 4.03
CA ALA A 101 -1.74 10.15 3.99
C ALA A 101 -1.99 11.16 5.12
N ILE A 102 -1.68 10.78 6.36
CA ILE A 102 -1.86 11.65 7.53
C ILE A 102 -0.96 12.90 7.44
N PHE A 103 0.32 12.71 7.06
CA PHE A 103 1.25 13.83 6.90
C PHE A 103 0.79 14.83 5.85
N LEU A 104 0.23 14.36 4.73
CA LEU A 104 -0.29 15.24 3.67
C LEU A 104 -1.46 16.09 4.18
N VAL A 105 -2.42 15.50 4.88
CA VAL A 105 -3.58 16.22 5.44
C VAL A 105 -3.13 17.27 6.48
N LEU A 106 -2.19 16.90 7.35
CA LEU A 106 -1.62 17.81 8.35
C LEU A 106 -0.85 18.98 7.70
N ALA A 107 -0.10 18.71 6.62
CA ALA A 107 0.61 19.75 5.88
C ALA A 107 -0.36 20.76 5.24
N ILE A 108 -1.45 20.28 4.64
CA ILE A 108 -2.49 21.15 4.07
C ILE A 108 -3.15 22.00 5.17
N TYR A 109 -3.48 21.40 6.32
CA TYR A 109 -4.07 22.10 7.45
C TYR A 109 -3.12 23.17 8.03
N ALA A 110 -1.84 22.84 8.21
CA ALA A 110 -0.83 23.78 8.67
C ALA A 110 -0.62 24.93 7.66
N GLY A 111 -0.63 24.63 6.37
CA GLY A 111 -0.52 25.62 5.29
C GLY A 111 -1.72 26.57 5.26
N TYR A 112 -2.93 26.04 5.40
CA TYR A 112 -4.15 26.85 5.51
C TYR A 112 -4.12 27.77 6.73
N ASN A 113 -3.73 27.24 7.89
CA ASN A 113 -3.62 28.02 9.12
C ASN A 113 -2.52 29.11 9.03
N TRP A 114 -1.43 28.84 8.30
CA TRP A 114 -0.39 29.83 8.05
C TRP A 114 -0.89 30.98 7.17
N MET A 115 -1.64 30.69 6.11
CA MET A 115 -2.23 31.72 5.23
C MET A 115 -3.31 32.55 5.94
N MET A 116 -4.04 31.96 6.88
CA MET A 116 -5.09 32.64 7.64
C MET A 116 -4.62 33.39 8.89
N ALA A 117 -3.32 33.33 9.22
CA ALA A 117 -2.79 33.97 10.42
C ALA A 117 -2.86 35.51 10.38
N GLY A 118 -3.00 36.12 9.19
CA GLY A 118 -3.38 37.53 9.03
C GLY A 118 -2.45 38.55 9.72
N GLY A 119 -1.19 38.18 9.99
CA GLY A 119 -0.21 39.02 10.70
C GLY A 119 -0.08 38.75 12.20
N ASN A 120 -0.84 37.80 12.78
CA ASN A 120 -0.60 37.35 14.15
C ASN A 120 0.64 36.44 14.18
N GLU A 121 1.77 36.96 14.69
CA GLU A 121 3.06 36.25 14.77
C GLU A 121 2.96 34.90 15.50
N GLU A 122 2.20 34.81 16.58
CA GLU A 122 2.04 33.58 17.37
C GLU A 122 1.40 32.47 16.52
N ARG A 123 0.40 32.81 15.71
CA ARG A 123 -0.24 31.84 14.80
C ARG A 123 0.65 31.47 13.62
N VAL A 124 1.44 32.42 13.12
CA VAL A 124 2.42 32.16 12.06
C VAL A 124 3.49 31.19 12.56
N GLU A 125 4.06 31.45 13.72
CA GLU A 125 5.13 30.64 14.31
C GLU A 125 4.65 29.22 14.61
N LYS A 126 3.46 29.09 15.21
CA LYS A 126 2.86 27.78 15.49
C LYS A 126 2.56 26.97 14.22
N SER A 127 2.13 27.64 13.15
CA SER A 127 1.87 26.98 11.86
C SER A 127 3.17 26.55 11.18
N LYS A 128 4.20 27.40 11.22
CA LYS A 128 5.54 27.07 10.73
C LYS A 128 6.14 25.88 11.46
N GLN A 129 6.05 25.86 12.79
CA GLN A 129 6.55 24.73 13.58
C GLN A 129 5.83 23.42 13.22
N THR A 130 4.50 23.48 13.04
CA THR A 130 3.71 22.32 12.61
C THR A 130 4.12 21.84 11.21
N LEU A 131 4.34 22.77 10.28
CA LEU A 131 4.78 22.45 8.91
C LEU A 131 6.19 21.84 8.89
N THR A 132 7.14 22.41 9.64
CA THR A 132 8.50 21.86 9.76
C THR A 132 8.49 20.45 10.32
N ASN A 133 7.70 20.20 11.37
CA ASN A 133 7.57 18.87 11.95
C ASN A 133 6.94 17.87 10.96
N ALA A 134 5.95 18.30 10.17
CA ALA A 134 5.34 17.46 9.14
C ALA A 134 6.34 17.11 8.02
N ILE A 135 7.17 18.07 7.59
CA ILE A 135 8.21 17.85 6.57
C ILE A 135 9.28 16.89 7.08
N ILE A 136 9.75 17.05 8.31
CA ILE A 136 10.73 16.14 8.92
C ILE A 136 10.17 14.72 8.99
N GLY A 137 8.91 14.56 9.42
CA GLY A 137 8.24 13.27 9.45
C GLY A 137 8.16 12.61 8.06
N LEU A 138 7.82 13.40 7.03
CA LEU A 138 7.78 12.92 5.64
C LEU A 138 9.16 12.45 5.16
N ILE A 139 10.22 13.23 5.43
CA ILE A 139 11.59 12.87 5.07
C ILE A 139 12.00 11.54 5.73
N ILE A 140 11.66 11.34 7.01
CA ILE A 140 11.97 10.10 7.74
C ILE A 140 11.26 8.90 7.10
N VAL A 141 9.99 9.04 6.72
CA VAL A 141 9.23 7.97 6.06
C VAL A 141 9.84 7.60 4.71
N LEU A 142 10.22 8.60 3.91
CA LEU A 142 10.89 8.37 2.62
C LEU A 142 12.26 7.71 2.80
N ALA A 143 13.03 8.16 3.79
CA ALA A 143 14.34 7.59 4.13
C ALA A 143 14.21 6.13 4.60
N ALA A 144 13.22 5.83 5.44
CA ALA A 144 12.95 4.46 5.92
C ALA A 144 12.60 3.53 4.75
N TYR A 145 11.75 3.97 3.81
CA TYR A 145 11.41 3.18 2.63
C TYR A 145 12.63 2.91 1.74
N ALA A 146 13.44 3.94 1.48
CA ALA A 146 14.68 3.78 0.72
C ALA A 146 15.64 2.79 1.40
N MET A 147 15.75 2.87 2.74
CA MET A 147 16.62 2.00 3.52
C MET A 147 16.19 0.53 3.43
N VAL A 148 14.90 0.24 3.58
CA VAL A 148 14.36 -1.13 3.45
C VAL A 148 14.65 -1.69 2.06
N ARG A 149 14.47 -0.90 1.00
CA ARG A 149 14.75 -1.31 -0.39
C ARG A 149 16.22 -1.66 -0.59
N ILE A 150 17.13 -0.89 0.00
CA ILE A 150 18.57 -1.17 -0.06
C ILE A 150 18.91 -2.47 0.68
N ILE A 151 18.35 -2.68 1.88
CA ILE A 151 18.60 -3.90 2.67
C ILE A 151 18.11 -5.13 1.90
N VAL A 152 16.89 -5.10 1.37
CA VAL A 152 16.34 -6.21 0.57
C VAL A 152 17.17 -6.44 -0.69
N ALA A 153 17.60 -5.38 -1.39
CA ALA A 153 18.42 -5.51 -2.58
C ALA A 153 19.81 -6.12 -2.28
N VAL A 154 20.46 -5.70 -1.20
CA VAL A 154 21.77 -6.21 -0.80
C VAL A 154 21.66 -7.65 -0.31
N VAL A 155 20.71 -7.96 0.57
CA VAL A 155 20.54 -9.32 1.11
C VAL A 155 20.07 -10.28 0.02
N GLY A 156 19.07 -9.91 -0.78
CA GLY A 156 18.58 -10.71 -1.90
C GLY A 156 19.67 -10.94 -2.95
N GLY A 157 20.39 -9.88 -3.34
CA GLY A 157 21.48 -9.99 -4.32
C GLY A 157 22.66 -10.87 -3.86
N VAL A 158 22.92 -10.94 -2.55
CA VAL A 158 24.00 -11.76 -1.98
C VAL A 158 23.58 -13.24 -1.86
N VAL A 159 22.32 -13.52 -1.54
CA VAL A 159 21.80 -14.89 -1.37
C VAL A 159 21.60 -15.60 -2.72
N PHE A 160 21.16 -14.92 -3.78
CA PHE A 160 20.89 -15.53 -5.08
C PHE A 160 22.09 -15.62 -6.04
N LYS A 161 23.24 -15.02 -5.69
CA LYS A 161 24.43 -14.98 -6.57
C LYS A 161 25.49 -16.06 -6.24
N THR A 162 25.31 -16.82 -5.17
CA THR A 162 26.34 -17.76 -4.65
C THR A 162 25.96 -19.24 -4.71
N THR A 163 24.79 -19.59 -5.25
CA THR A 163 24.36 -20.98 -5.55
C THR A 163 24.05 -21.11 -7.03
#